data_AF-A0A5C6EKK3-F1
#
_entry.id   AF-A0A5C6EKK3-F1
#
_cell.length_a   1.000
_cell.length_b   1.000
_cell.length_c   1.000
_cell.angle_alpha   90.00
_cell.angle_beta   90.00
_cell.angle_gamma   90.00
#
_symmetry.space_group_name_H-M   'P 1'
#
loop_
_entity.id
_entity.type
_entity.pdbx_description
1 polymer ?
#
loop_
_entity_poly.entity_id
_entity_poly.type
_entity_poly.pdbx_seq_one_letter_code
_entity_poly.pdbx_strand_id
1 'polypeptide(L)'
;MPHIRVELTLLPESHGGRRSSVASGYRPQLYLLGDDWDAVHDYGSIEKLVPGQPTIAELTFPNPKNHIDRLFSGLPFLLREGNRTIGYGRILQVLDTELERKKDHRNEFYFSDDAVGIFATDIPPLCEGEYSYEPYRGSGHYEMQQSLSNGSSPLCHCYDGSVKIAFNIAGCPRYGVVELANVIRES
;
A
#
# COMPACT_ATOMS: atom_id res chain seq x y z
N MET A 1 -19.74 11.01 5.96
CA MET A 1 -19.16 10.61 4.66
C MET A 1 -18.42 9.32 4.88
N PRO A 2 -18.52 8.32 3.99
CA PRO A 2 -17.74 7.09 4.09
C PRO A 2 -16.25 7.37 3.88
N HIS A 3 -15.39 6.58 4.52
CA HIS A 3 -13.93 6.75 4.46
C HIS A 3 -13.26 5.73 3.54
N ILE A 4 -13.80 4.51 3.46
CA ILE A 4 -13.27 3.43 2.61
C ILE A 4 -14.41 2.65 1.95
N ARG A 5 -14.13 2.12 0.77
CA ARG A 5 -14.94 1.12 0.09
C ARG A 5 -14.24 -0.22 0.16
N VAL A 6 -14.97 -1.27 0.53
CA VAL A 6 -14.41 -2.60 0.80
C VAL A 6 -15.21 -3.69 0.10
N GLU A 7 -14.55 -4.82 -0.12
CA GLU A 7 -15.22 -6.10 -0.32
C GLU A 7 -15.07 -6.89 0.98
N LEU A 8 -16.17 -7.45 1.49
CA LEU A 8 -16.17 -8.24 2.71
C LEU A 8 -17.10 -9.45 2.61
N THR A 9 -16.90 -10.41 3.50
CA THR A 9 -17.78 -11.58 3.68
C THR A 9 -17.90 -11.86 5.17
N LEU A 10 -19.13 -11.98 5.67
CA LEU A 10 -19.38 -12.53 6.99
C LEU A 10 -19.20 -14.05 6.95
N LEU A 11 -18.54 -14.63 7.93
CA LEU A 11 -18.39 -16.08 8.04
C LEU A 11 -19.77 -16.73 8.21
N PRO A 12 -20.04 -17.86 7.54
CA PRO A 12 -21.24 -18.65 7.80
C PRO A 12 -21.19 -19.26 9.21
N GLU A 13 -22.36 -19.62 9.76
CA GLU A 13 -22.46 -20.26 11.08
C GLU A 13 -21.57 -21.51 11.20
N SER A 14 -21.51 -22.31 10.13
CA SER A 14 -20.69 -23.53 10.07
C SER A 14 -19.19 -23.28 10.27
N HIS A 15 -18.73 -22.04 10.09
CA HIS A 15 -17.35 -21.61 10.26
C HIS A 15 -17.20 -20.66 11.46
N GLY A 16 -18.12 -20.74 12.43
CA GLY A 16 -18.06 -19.96 13.68
C GLY A 16 -18.57 -18.51 13.54
N GLY A 17 -19.17 -18.17 12.41
CA GLY A 17 -19.72 -16.83 12.15
C GLY A 17 -21.10 -16.61 12.75
N ARG A 18 -21.81 -15.61 12.21
CA ARG A 18 -23.14 -15.23 12.70
C ARG A 18 -24.22 -16.18 12.16
N ARG A 19 -25.27 -16.41 12.97
CA ARG A 19 -26.50 -17.09 12.55
C ARG A 19 -27.44 -16.15 11.78
N SER A 20 -27.55 -14.92 12.27
CA SER A 20 -28.48 -13.92 11.78
C SER A 20 -27.81 -12.98 10.78
N SER A 21 -28.57 -12.55 9.77
CA SER A 21 -28.21 -11.46 8.88
C SER A 21 -27.99 -10.13 9.62
N VAL A 22 -27.30 -9.19 8.97
CA VAL A 22 -27.07 -7.82 9.49
C VAL A 22 -27.55 -6.78 8.48
N ALA A 23 -27.91 -5.59 8.95
CA ALA A 23 -28.31 -4.46 8.10
C ALA A 23 -27.29 -3.31 8.17
N SER A 24 -27.42 -2.31 7.31
CA SER A 24 -26.61 -1.08 7.40
C SER A 24 -26.76 -0.42 8.79
N GLY A 25 -25.72 0.28 9.23
CA GLY A 25 -25.58 0.79 10.60
C GLY A 25 -24.95 -0.20 11.57
N TYR A 26 -24.67 -1.43 11.14
CA TYR A 26 -23.91 -2.42 11.92
C TYR A 26 -22.50 -1.92 12.23
N ARG A 27 -22.02 -2.18 13.46
CA ARG A 27 -20.75 -1.66 13.99
C ARG A 27 -19.86 -2.76 14.58
N PRO A 28 -19.33 -3.66 13.73
CA PRO A 28 -18.29 -4.59 14.18
C PRO A 28 -16.95 -3.86 14.31
N GLN A 29 -15.98 -4.55 14.88
CA GLN A 29 -14.58 -4.12 14.90
C GLN A 29 -13.89 -4.60 13.61
N LEU A 30 -13.11 -3.73 12.98
CA LEU A 30 -12.16 -4.06 11.94
C LEU A 30 -10.79 -4.27 12.58
N TYR A 31 -10.30 -5.51 12.53
CA TYR A 31 -8.93 -5.82 12.87
C TYR A 31 -8.04 -5.59 11.65
N LEU A 32 -7.25 -4.53 11.69
CA LEU A 32 -6.35 -4.11 10.61
C LEU A 32 -5.04 -3.61 11.22
N LEU A 33 -3.91 -3.99 10.61
CA LEU A 33 -2.57 -3.58 11.05
C LEU A 33 -2.26 -3.86 12.53
N GLY A 34 -2.84 -4.92 13.10
CA GLY A 34 -2.60 -5.34 14.49
C GLY A 34 -3.54 -4.73 15.53
N ASP A 35 -4.45 -3.85 15.13
CA ASP A 35 -5.35 -3.10 16.01
C ASP A 35 -6.82 -3.34 15.64
N ASP A 36 -7.72 -3.27 16.63
CA ASP A 36 -9.17 -3.30 16.44
C ASP A 36 -9.76 -1.88 16.38
N TRP A 37 -10.58 -1.62 15.35
CA TRP A 37 -11.21 -0.32 15.12
C TRP A 37 -12.70 -0.43 14.87
N ASP A 38 -13.50 0.38 15.54
CA ASP A 38 -14.92 0.47 15.22
C ASP A 38 -15.13 1.11 13.84
N ALA A 39 -16.04 0.55 13.04
CA ALA A 39 -16.54 1.22 11.85
C ALA A 39 -18.04 0.98 11.67
N VAL A 40 -18.74 1.99 11.18
CA VAL A 40 -20.15 1.85 10.76
C VAL A 40 -20.18 1.34 9.33
N HIS A 41 -20.88 0.23 9.12
CA HIS A 41 -21.03 -0.40 7.82
C HIS A 41 -22.27 0.11 7.10
N ASP A 42 -22.13 0.45 5.83
CA ASP A 42 -23.23 0.65 4.89
C ASP A 42 -23.13 -0.36 3.74
N TYR A 43 -24.15 -1.21 3.59
CA TYR A 43 -24.26 -2.22 2.53
C TYR A 43 -25.02 -1.73 1.30
N GLY A 44 -25.32 -0.43 1.21
CA GLY A 44 -25.98 0.18 0.06
C GLY A 44 -27.41 -0.31 -0.12
N SER A 45 -27.72 -0.90 -1.27
CA SER A 45 -29.08 -1.36 -1.61
C SER A 45 -29.47 -2.71 -0.98
N ILE A 46 -28.54 -3.37 -0.29
CA ILE A 46 -28.81 -4.65 0.38
C ILE A 46 -29.53 -4.37 1.70
N GLU A 47 -30.79 -4.78 1.81
CA GLU A 47 -31.56 -4.62 3.05
C GLU A 47 -30.90 -5.36 4.22
N LYS A 48 -30.46 -6.61 3.97
CA LYS A 48 -29.79 -7.46 4.95
C LYS A 48 -28.71 -8.31 4.30
N LEU A 49 -27.48 -8.20 4.81
CA LEU A 49 -26.36 -9.05 4.44
C LEU A 49 -26.46 -10.40 5.14
N VAL A 50 -26.51 -11.47 4.36
CA VAL A 50 -26.55 -12.86 4.82
C VAL A 50 -25.12 -13.40 4.97
N PRO A 51 -24.80 -14.12 6.06
CA PRO A 51 -23.52 -14.79 6.23
C PRO A 51 -23.15 -15.73 5.07
N GLY A 52 -21.89 -15.70 4.66
CA GLY A 52 -21.35 -16.51 3.56
C GLY A 52 -21.36 -15.82 2.19
N GLN A 53 -22.01 -14.67 2.04
CA GLN A 53 -22.07 -13.94 0.77
C GLN A 53 -21.05 -12.79 0.72
N PRO A 54 -20.18 -12.72 -0.31
CA PRO A 54 -19.36 -11.54 -0.56
C PRO A 54 -20.21 -10.33 -0.92
N THR A 55 -19.82 -9.15 -0.42
CA THR A 55 -20.56 -7.91 -0.64
C THR A 55 -19.62 -6.72 -0.63
N ILE A 56 -20.01 -5.69 -1.37
CA ILE A 56 -19.37 -4.38 -1.33
C ILE A 56 -20.03 -3.53 -0.26
N ALA A 57 -19.22 -2.88 0.57
CA ALA A 57 -19.70 -1.99 1.61
C ALA A 57 -18.88 -0.70 1.64
N GLU A 58 -19.48 0.35 2.17
CA GLU A 58 -18.80 1.59 2.51
C GLU A 58 -18.72 1.72 4.03
N LEU A 59 -17.53 2.01 4.54
CA LEU A 59 -17.26 2.01 5.98
C LEU A 59 -16.90 3.41 6.48
N THR A 60 -17.43 3.77 7.64
CA THR A 60 -17.17 5.05 8.32
C THR A 60 -16.58 4.82 9.71
N PHE A 61 -15.31 5.19 9.89
CA PHE A 61 -14.65 5.23 11.20
C PHE A 61 -15.18 6.37 12.09
N PRO A 62 -15.50 6.14 13.38
CA PRO A 62 -15.85 7.21 14.32
C PRO A 62 -14.71 8.20 14.56
N ASN A 63 -13.45 7.73 14.55
CA ASN A 63 -12.25 8.52 14.77
C ASN A 63 -11.28 8.36 13.58
N PRO A 64 -11.57 8.94 12.41
CA PRO A 64 -10.78 8.73 11.19
C PRO A 64 -9.31 9.13 11.35
N LYS A 65 -9.00 10.12 12.20
CA LYS A 65 -7.62 10.60 12.44
C LYS A 65 -6.64 9.52 12.92
N ASN A 66 -7.13 8.42 13.51
CA ASN A 66 -6.30 7.29 13.91
C ASN A 66 -5.78 6.47 12.70
N HIS A 67 -6.27 6.78 11.50
CA HIS A 67 -5.98 6.09 10.25
C HIS A 67 -5.23 6.94 9.23
N ILE A 68 -4.77 8.15 9.61
CA ILE A 68 -3.99 9.03 8.72
C ILE A 68 -2.80 8.28 8.16
N ASP A 69 -2.63 8.33 6.84
CA ASP A 69 -1.53 7.70 6.09
C ASP A 69 -1.36 6.18 6.35
N ARG A 70 -2.42 5.45 6.75
CA ARG A 70 -2.34 4.00 7.08
C ARG A 70 -3.03 3.07 6.08
N LEU A 71 -4.05 3.54 5.37
CA LEU A 71 -4.94 2.68 4.59
C LEU A 71 -4.54 2.62 3.12
N PHE A 72 -4.62 1.47 2.47
CA PHE A 72 -4.34 1.37 1.04
C PHE A 72 -5.22 0.30 0.38
N SER A 73 -5.49 0.46 -0.91
CA SER A 73 -6.22 -0.54 -1.68
C SER A 73 -5.48 -1.88 -1.67
N GLY A 74 -6.22 -2.95 -1.41
CA GLY A 74 -5.69 -4.31 -1.23
C GLY A 74 -5.37 -4.68 0.22
N LEU A 75 -5.34 -3.74 1.16
CA LEU A 75 -5.10 -4.02 2.58
C LEU A 75 -6.17 -5.00 3.13
N PRO A 76 -5.79 -6.22 3.55
CA PRO A 76 -6.73 -7.15 4.16
C PRO A 76 -7.09 -6.75 5.59
N PHE A 77 -8.29 -7.14 6.03
CA PHE A 77 -8.75 -6.98 7.41
C PHE A 77 -9.64 -8.15 7.84
N LEU A 78 -9.81 -8.31 9.16
CA LEU A 78 -10.81 -9.20 9.75
C LEU A 78 -11.94 -8.38 10.36
N LEU A 79 -13.15 -8.95 10.36
CA LEU A 79 -14.28 -8.41 11.11
C LEU A 79 -14.41 -9.18 12.42
N ARG A 80 -14.58 -8.45 13.53
CA ARG A 80 -14.65 -9.02 14.87
C ARG A 80 -15.81 -8.49 15.68
N GLU A 81 -16.31 -9.34 16.56
CA GLU A 81 -17.19 -8.97 17.67
C GLU A 81 -16.49 -9.36 18.97
N GLY A 82 -15.88 -8.38 19.64
CA GLY A 82 -14.96 -8.65 20.73
C GLY A 82 -13.82 -9.55 20.25
N ASN A 83 -13.60 -10.66 20.96
CA ASN A 83 -12.49 -11.56 20.61
C ASN A 83 -12.78 -12.54 19.46
N ARG A 84 -13.99 -12.54 18.89
CA ARG A 84 -14.38 -13.51 17.86
C ARG A 84 -14.32 -12.90 16.46
N THR A 85 -13.60 -13.57 15.55
CA THR A 85 -13.66 -13.28 14.11
C THR A 85 -14.98 -13.74 13.52
N ILE A 86 -15.70 -12.83 12.86
CA ILE A 86 -17.02 -13.05 12.28
C ILE A 86 -17.05 -12.81 10.77
N GLY A 87 -15.92 -12.42 10.18
CA GLY A 87 -15.82 -12.11 8.75
C GLY A 87 -14.42 -11.67 8.37
N TYR A 88 -14.23 -11.41 7.09
CA TYR A 88 -12.98 -10.93 6.51
C TYR A 88 -13.28 -10.04 5.31
N GLY A 89 -12.28 -9.25 4.91
CA GLY A 89 -12.41 -8.41 3.73
C GLY A 89 -11.09 -7.78 3.31
N ARG A 90 -11.19 -6.93 2.30
CA ARG A 90 -10.08 -6.11 1.79
C ARG A 90 -10.58 -4.73 1.38
N ILE A 91 -9.72 -3.73 1.56
CA ILE A 91 -9.99 -2.39 1.07
C ILE A 91 -9.92 -2.40 -0.47
N LEU A 92 -10.97 -1.90 -1.14
CA LEU A 92 -10.97 -1.70 -2.59
C LEU A 92 -10.49 -0.30 -2.96
N GLN A 93 -10.90 0.68 -2.16
CA GLN A 93 -10.60 2.08 -2.38
C GLN A 93 -10.61 2.85 -1.05
N VAL A 94 -9.66 3.76 -0.88
CA VAL A 94 -9.71 4.78 0.17
C VAL A 94 -10.41 6.01 -0.40
N LEU A 95 -11.52 6.42 0.22
CA LEU A 95 -12.38 7.52 -0.25
C LEU A 95 -11.97 8.85 0.40
N ASP A 96 -11.41 8.79 1.60
CA ASP A 96 -10.84 9.93 2.30
C ASP A 96 -9.32 9.95 2.11
N THR A 97 -8.83 10.89 1.29
CA THR A 97 -7.42 11.00 0.91
C THR A 97 -6.48 11.28 2.07
N GLU A 98 -6.96 11.82 3.20
CA GLU A 98 -6.12 12.00 4.39
C GLU A 98 -5.76 10.66 5.06
N LEU A 99 -6.59 9.62 4.85
CA LEU A 99 -6.39 8.29 5.43
C LEU A 99 -5.60 7.37 4.49
N GLU A 100 -5.53 7.74 3.21
CA GLU A 100 -4.79 6.98 2.22
C GLU A 100 -3.31 7.04 2.56
N ARG A 101 -2.71 5.87 2.76
CA ARG A 101 -1.27 5.70 2.86
C ARG A 101 -0.67 6.31 1.61
N LYS A 102 -0.10 7.50 1.78
CA LYS A 102 0.74 8.11 0.76
C LYS A 102 1.73 7.04 0.33
N LYS A 103 1.79 6.78 -0.98
CA LYS A 103 2.86 5.97 -1.55
C LYS A 103 4.14 6.50 -0.95
N ASP A 104 4.85 5.64 -0.25
CA ASP A 104 6.07 6.08 0.37
C ASP A 104 7.04 6.35 -0.78
N HIS A 105 7.22 7.63 -1.15
CA HIS A 105 8.26 8.00 -2.11
C HIS A 105 9.63 7.90 -1.42
N ARG A 106 9.69 7.53 -0.12
CA ARG A 106 10.92 7.00 0.46
C ARG A 106 11.35 5.85 -0.43
N ASN A 107 12.57 5.98 -0.94
CA ASN A 107 13.22 5.02 -1.82
C ASN A 107 12.79 5.08 -3.29
N GLU A 108 12.02 6.10 -3.71
CA GLU A 108 12.10 6.53 -5.10
C GLU A 108 13.50 7.03 -5.42
N PHE A 109 13.94 6.76 -6.64
CA PHE A 109 15.17 7.33 -7.16
C PHE A 109 14.96 7.96 -8.52
N TYR A 110 15.83 8.93 -8.77
CA TYR A 110 15.72 9.89 -9.85
C TYR A 110 16.95 9.79 -10.74
N PHE A 111 16.73 9.94 -12.04
CA PHE A 111 17.77 10.18 -13.03
C PHE A 111 17.56 11.59 -13.56
N SER A 112 18.55 12.48 -13.37
CA SER A 112 18.29 13.92 -13.43
C SER A 112 17.12 14.29 -12.50
N ASP A 113 16.09 14.97 -12.97
CA ASP A 113 14.90 15.33 -12.18
C ASP A 113 13.70 14.38 -12.36
N ASP A 114 13.85 13.34 -13.18
CA ASP A 114 12.78 12.38 -13.47
C ASP A 114 12.83 11.17 -12.54
N ALA A 115 11.71 10.83 -11.91
CA ALA A 115 11.57 9.60 -11.13
C ALA A 115 11.63 8.38 -12.06
N VAL A 116 12.56 7.46 -11.81
CA VAL A 116 12.79 6.29 -12.69
C VAL A 116 12.35 4.97 -12.07
N GLY A 117 12.14 4.94 -10.76
CA GLY A 117 11.59 3.80 -10.07
C GLY A 117 11.65 3.93 -8.57
N ILE A 118 11.16 2.91 -7.89
CA ILE A 118 11.12 2.81 -6.43
C ILE A 118 11.78 1.52 -5.97
N PHE A 119 12.70 1.60 -5.01
CA PHE A 119 13.30 0.40 -4.43
C PHE A 119 12.27 -0.38 -3.61
N ALA A 120 12.38 -1.70 -3.62
CA ALA A 120 11.49 -2.59 -2.87
C ALA A 120 11.81 -2.66 -1.35
N THR A 121 12.79 -1.88 -0.89
CA THR A 121 13.23 -1.81 0.51
C THR A 121 12.50 -0.68 1.25
N ASP A 122 12.42 -0.76 2.58
CA ASP A 122 11.87 0.31 3.43
C ASP A 122 12.88 1.44 3.69
N ILE A 123 14.18 1.14 3.54
CA ILE A 123 15.28 2.11 3.67
C ILE A 123 15.97 2.30 2.31
N PRO A 124 16.55 3.49 2.04
CA PRO A 124 17.25 3.72 0.79
C PRO A 124 18.54 2.89 0.75
N PRO A 125 19.05 2.54 -0.44
CA PRO A 125 20.30 1.81 -0.56
C PRO A 125 21.47 2.64 -0.03
N LEU A 126 22.14 2.13 1.00
CA LEU A 126 23.29 2.78 1.64
C LEU A 126 24.63 2.13 1.27
N CYS A 127 24.63 1.08 0.45
CA CYS A 127 25.82 0.38 0.02
C CYS A 127 25.71 -0.05 -1.45
N GLU A 128 26.84 -0.34 -2.07
CA GLU A 128 26.91 -0.89 -3.42
C GLU A 128 26.30 -2.31 -3.48
N GLY A 129 25.82 -2.71 -4.66
CA GLY A 129 25.27 -4.04 -4.90
C GLY A 129 23.96 -4.06 -5.67
N GLU A 130 23.32 -5.23 -5.73
CA GLU A 130 22.04 -5.42 -6.43
C GLU A 130 20.84 -5.08 -5.54
N TYR A 131 19.91 -4.29 -6.08
CA TYR A 131 18.67 -3.91 -5.42
C TYR A 131 17.46 -4.21 -6.30
N SER A 132 16.42 -4.76 -5.67
CA SER A 132 15.12 -4.91 -6.32
C SER A 132 14.40 -3.57 -6.37
N TYR A 133 13.78 -3.26 -7.50
CA TYR A 133 13.03 -2.03 -7.70
C TYR A 133 11.84 -2.25 -8.65
N GLU A 134 10.81 -1.41 -8.53
CA GLU A 134 9.74 -1.30 -9.51
C GLU A 134 10.09 -0.17 -10.50
N PRO A 135 10.33 -0.47 -11.79
CA PRO A 135 10.66 0.55 -12.78
C PRO A 135 9.44 1.36 -13.20
N TYR A 136 9.60 2.68 -13.27
CA TYR A 136 8.59 3.58 -13.82
C TYR A 136 8.73 3.67 -15.34
N ARG A 137 7.62 3.51 -16.07
CA ARG A 137 7.62 3.56 -17.55
C ARG A 137 7.52 5.01 -18.05
N GLY A 138 8.51 5.83 -17.73
CA GLY A 138 8.62 7.25 -18.09
C GLY A 138 9.88 7.61 -18.89
N SER A 139 10.02 8.89 -19.25
CA SER A 139 11.16 9.44 -20.00
C SER A 139 12.49 9.18 -19.30
N GLY A 140 12.60 9.54 -18.02
CA GLY A 140 13.84 9.34 -17.26
C GLY A 140 14.30 7.89 -17.21
N HIS A 141 13.39 6.92 -17.04
CA HIS A 141 13.76 5.50 -17.04
C HIS A 141 14.27 5.06 -18.41
N TYR A 142 13.61 5.50 -19.49
CA TYR A 142 14.04 5.22 -20.85
C TYR A 142 15.44 5.81 -21.13
N GLU A 143 15.69 7.06 -20.77
CA GLU A 143 16.99 7.74 -20.98
C GLU A 143 18.11 7.13 -20.13
N MET A 144 17.80 6.74 -18.89
CA MET A 144 18.72 6.01 -18.01
C MET A 144 19.12 4.66 -18.64
N GLN A 145 18.14 3.88 -19.13
CA GLN A 145 18.38 2.59 -19.80
C GLN A 145 19.15 2.76 -21.12
N GLN A 146 18.87 3.82 -21.88
CA GLN A 146 19.63 4.14 -23.09
C GLN A 146 21.08 4.49 -22.76
N SER A 147 21.31 5.27 -21.69
CA SER A 147 22.65 5.62 -21.22
C SER A 147 23.44 4.37 -20.82
N LEU A 148 22.83 3.45 -20.07
CA LEU A 148 23.41 2.14 -19.72
C LEU A 148 23.73 1.30 -20.96
N SER A 149 22.80 1.23 -21.91
CA SER A 149 22.96 0.46 -23.15
C SER A 149 24.10 0.99 -24.02
N ASN A 150 24.42 2.28 -23.91
CA ASN A 150 25.55 2.92 -24.58
C ASN A 150 26.89 2.74 -23.84
N GLY A 151 26.91 1.97 -22.74
CA GLY A 151 28.10 1.70 -21.94
C GLY A 151 28.44 2.76 -20.88
N SER A 152 27.54 3.72 -20.66
CA SER A 152 27.68 4.71 -19.57
C SER A 152 27.16 4.15 -18.25
N SER A 153 27.54 4.78 -17.14
CA SER A 153 27.05 4.44 -15.79
C SER A 153 26.28 5.65 -15.23
N PRO A 154 24.96 5.76 -15.50
CA PRO A 154 24.20 6.97 -15.21
C PRO A 154 24.18 7.25 -13.70
N LEU A 155 24.34 8.54 -13.35
CA LEU A 155 24.27 9.01 -11.97
C LEU A 155 22.80 9.22 -11.60
N CYS A 156 22.37 8.47 -10.60
CA CYS A 156 21.04 8.55 -10.00
C CYS A 156 21.15 9.03 -8.55
N HIS A 157 20.00 9.40 -7.98
CA HIS A 157 19.94 9.74 -6.57
C HIS A 157 18.59 9.41 -5.94
N CYS A 158 18.58 9.21 -4.63
CA CYS A 158 17.37 9.15 -3.81
C CYS A 158 17.54 10.01 -2.55
N TYR A 159 16.52 10.05 -1.70
CA TYR A 159 16.55 10.82 -0.45
C TYR A 159 16.24 9.96 0.78
N ASP A 160 17.04 10.16 1.83
CA ASP A 160 16.79 9.73 3.20
C ASP A 160 16.41 10.95 4.04
N GLY A 161 15.12 11.24 4.13
CA GLY A 161 14.64 12.51 4.68
C GLY A 161 15.12 13.70 3.84
N SER A 162 15.95 14.58 4.42
CA SER A 162 16.57 15.71 3.69
C SER A 162 17.96 15.37 3.12
N VAL A 163 18.48 14.17 3.38
CA VAL A 163 19.82 13.77 2.98
C VAL A 163 19.78 13.12 1.61
N LYS A 164 20.54 13.66 0.66
CA LYS A 164 20.65 13.10 -0.69
C LYS A 164 21.65 11.96 -0.71
N ILE A 165 21.28 10.86 -1.34
CA ILE A 165 22.14 9.70 -1.57
C ILE A 165 22.31 9.57 -3.08
N ALA A 166 23.54 9.76 -3.56
CA ALA A 166 23.89 9.66 -4.97
C ALA A 166 24.57 8.31 -5.25
N PHE A 167 24.34 7.74 -6.43
CA PHE A 167 24.92 6.47 -6.84
C PHE A 167 24.91 6.32 -8.36
N ASN A 168 25.86 5.56 -8.90
CA ASN A 168 25.84 5.15 -10.30
C ASN A 168 25.02 3.87 -10.47
N ILE A 169 24.27 3.75 -11.56
CA ILE A 169 23.77 2.45 -12.01
C ILE A 169 24.90 1.76 -12.78
N ALA A 170 25.43 0.68 -12.24
CA ALA A 170 26.45 -0.15 -12.89
C ALA A 170 25.83 -1.11 -13.92
N GLY A 171 24.58 -1.53 -13.69
CA GLY A 171 23.88 -2.46 -14.56
C GLY A 171 22.43 -2.68 -14.19
N CYS A 172 21.70 -3.37 -15.06
CA CYS A 172 20.36 -3.89 -14.82
C CYS A 172 20.38 -5.39 -15.15
N PRO A 173 20.90 -6.25 -14.25
CA PRO A 173 21.23 -7.64 -14.57
C PRO A 173 20.00 -8.49 -14.92
N ARG A 174 18.82 -8.08 -14.43
CA ARG A 174 17.53 -8.71 -14.73
C ARG A 174 16.40 -7.71 -14.53
N TYR A 175 15.23 -8.00 -15.11
CA TYR A 175 14.04 -7.17 -14.94
C TYR A 175 13.72 -6.97 -13.44
N GLY A 176 13.49 -5.72 -13.05
CA GLY A 176 13.21 -5.34 -11.66
C GLY A 176 14.43 -5.33 -10.73
N VAL A 177 15.66 -5.39 -11.28
CA VAL A 177 16.90 -5.30 -10.49
C VAL A 177 17.87 -4.29 -11.10
N VAL A 178 18.43 -3.43 -10.26
CA VAL A 178 19.53 -2.50 -10.59
C VAL A 178 20.75 -2.84 -9.74
N GLU A 179 21.93 -2.69 -10.34
CA GLU A 179 23.21 -2.79 -9.63
C GLU A 179 23.74 -1.38 -9.38
N LEU A 180 24.01 -1.05 -8.12
CA LEU A 180 24.47 0.26 -7.68
C LEU A 180 25.97 0.24 -7.40
N ALA A 181 26.67 1.29 -7.82
CA ALA A 181 28.08 1.54 -7.54
C ALA A 181 28.28 2.99 -7.08
N ASN A 182 29.41 3.28 -6.41
CA ASN A 182 29.79 4.60 -5.92
C ASN A 182 28.68 5.27 -5.08
N VAL A 183 28.09 4.51 -4.14
CA VAL A 183 27.02 5.03 -3.27
C VAL A 183 27.62 6.04 -2.28
N ILE A 184 27.18 7.30 -2.37
CA ILE A 184 27.67 8.42 -1.58
C ILE A 184 26.48 9.11 -0.91
N ARG A 185 26.58 9.30 0.40
CA ARG A 185 25.65 10.13 1.17
C ARG A 185 26.18 11.56 1.20
N GLU A 186 25.45 12.49 0.57
CA GLU A 186 25.80 13.92 0.55
C GLU A 186 25.41 14.54 1.89
N SER A 187 26.39 15.06 2.62
CA SER A 187 26.23 15.72 3.93
C SER A 187 25.95 17.21 3.81
#